data_AF-A0A060X4F2-F1
#
_entry.id   AF-A0A060X4F2-F1
#
_cell.length_a   1.000
_cell.length_b   1.000
_cell.length_c   1.000
_cell.angle_alpha   90.00
_cell.angle_beta   90.00
_cell.angle_gamma   90.00
#
_symmetry.space_group_name_H-M   'P 1'
#
loop_
_entity.id
_entity.type
_entity.pdbx_description
1 polymer ?
#
loop_
_entity_poly.entity_id
_entity_poly.type
_entity_poly.pdbx_seq_one_letter_code
_entity_poly.pdbx_strand_id
1 'polypeptide(L)'
;METEKVKGFCQVTISSNMRDATSHLLQASGLGGLMHNTVLVSWPRNWKQADDLQTWRDFIELVRETTAAHLALLVPKNIAAFPSNGERFSEGHIDVWWIVHDGGMLMLLPFLLRQHKVWRKCKMRIFTVAQMDDNSIQMKKDLTTFLYHLRIDAEVEVVEMHDSDISAYTYEKTLVMEQRSQILKQINLTKTEREREIQSITDSSRGSIRRKNPAVVTTQLSVTEEQPGVSSKVEKPEEEVQLIHDSTSPTSPATPLTPASEGGAQTPGSAQVQMTWTEKADGEPAKPPGASTPQGIKDIFNMKPNQSNVRRMHTALRLNGVIVKKSSEAKLVLLNMPGPPNNRSGDENYMEFLEVLTEGLNRVLLVRGGGREVITIYS
;
A
#
# COMPACT_ATOMS: atom_id res chain seq x y z
N MET A 1 16.40 -28.27 0.90
CA MET A 1 15.56 -28.02 -0.29
C MET A 1 14.96 -29.30 -0.83
N GLU A 2 15.76 -30.36 -1.04
CA GLU A 2 15.29 -31.65 -1.56
C GLU A 2 14.20 -32.32 -0.71
N THR A 3 14.39 -32.37 0.62
CA THR A 3 13.39 -32.92 1.57
C THR A 3 12.02 -32.27 1.42
N GLU A 4 11.99 -30.94 1.24
CA GLU A 4 10.77 -30.16 1.07
C GLU A 4 10.31 -30.06 -0.40
N LYS A 5 10.96 -30.78 -1.31
CA LYS A 5 10.66 -30.84 -2.74
C LYS A 5 10.72 -29.47 -3.44
N VAL A 6 11.57 -28.58 -2.95
CA VAL A 6 11.82 -27.27 -3.55
C VAL A 6 12.87 -27.42 -4.66
N LYS A 7 12.48 -27.12 -5.90
CA LYS A 7 13.41 -27.01 -7.03
C LYS A 7 13.92 -25.58 -7.10
N GLY A 8 15.23 -25.39 -7.03
CA GLY A 8 15.83 -24.06 -7.10
C GLY A 8 17.33 -24.09 -6.86
N PHE A 9 17.90 -22.92 -6.65
CA PHE A 9 19.32 -22.71 -6.40
C PHE A 9 19.53 -22.26 -4.95
N CYS A 10 20.71 -22.56 -4.41
CA CYS A 10 21.16 -22.05 -3.13
C CYS A 10 22.24 -20.99 -3.38
N GLN A 11 22.08 -19.82 -2.77
CA GLN A 11 23.07 -18.74 -2.79
C GLN A 11 23.39 -18.36 -1.35
N VAL A 12 24.67 -18.26 -1.03
CA VAL A 12 25.17 -17.91 0.30
C VAL A 12 26.05 -16.68 0.17
N THR A 13 25.78 -15.67 1.00
CA THR A 13 26.56 -14.44 1.07
C THR A 13 27.19 -14.31 2.45
N ILE A 14 28.46 -13.97 2.49
CA ILE A 14 29.20 -13.70 3.73
C ILE A 14 29.34 -12.18 3.86
N SER A 15 28.94 -11.63 5.00
CA SER A 15 29.06 -10.21 5.33
C SER A 15 29.38 -10.04 6.81
N SER A 16 29.88 -8.86 7.18
CA SER A 16 30.14 -8.48 8.57
C SER A 16 28.85 -8.22 9.37
N ASN A 17 27.73 -7.96 8.69
CA ASN A 17 26.42 -7.76 9.31
C ASN A 17 25.29 -8.30 8.42
N MET A 18 24.14 -8.60 9.06
CA MET A 18 22.99 -9.23 8.40
C MET A 18 22.30 -8.29 7.41
N ARG A 19 22.27 -6.99 7.71
CA ARG A 19 21.67 -5.97 6.86
C ARG A 19 22.34 -5.91 5.48
N ASP A 20 23.65 -5.77 5.44
CA ASP A 20 24.42 -5.70 4.19
C ASP A 20 24.33 -7.02 3.43
N ALA A 21 24.38 -8.17 4.13
CA ALA A 21 24.19 -9.48 3.49
C ALA A 21 22.84 -9.56 2.77
N THR A 22 21.78 -9.11 3.45
CA THR A 22 20.41 -9.12 2.92
C THR A 22 20.27 -8.15 1.75
N SER A 23 20.85 -6.95 1.86
CA SER A 23 20.82 -5.95 0.80
C SER A 23 21.54 -6.42 -0.47
N HIS A 24 22.71 -7.05 -0.32
CA HIS A 24 23.44 -7.64 -1.44
C HIS A 24 22.64 -8.77 -2.11
N LEU A 25 22.01 -9.64 -1.33
CA LEU A 25 21.16 -10.71 -1.89
C LEU A 25 19.98 -10.12 -2.67
N LEU A 26 19.33 -9.10 -2.14
CA LEU A 26 18.19 -8.47 -2.80
C LEU A 26 18.56 -7.82 -4.13
N GLN A 27 19.72 -7.17 -4.21
CA GLN A 27 20.12 -6.39 -5.38
C GLN A 27 20.87 -7.22 -6.44
N ALA A 28 21.61 -8.25 -6.02
CA ALA A 28 22.55 -8.96 -6.87
C ALA A 28 22.22 -10.44 -7.10
N SER A 29 21.12 -10.98 -6.55
CA SER A 29 20.74 -12.38 -6.80
C SER A 29 20.00 -12.55 -8.12
N GLY A 30 20.57 -13.40 -8.98
CA GLY A 30 20.02 -13.73 -10.29
C GLY A 30 21.09 -13.70 -11.38
N LEU A 31 20.72 -14.14 -12.58
CA LEU A 31 21.60 -14.06 -13.75
C LEU A 31 20.79 -13.72 -15.01
N GLY A 32 21.11 -12.60 -15.65
CA GLY A 32 20.40 -12.14 -16.84
C GLY A 32 18.91 -11.90 -16.54
N GLY A 33 18.02 -12.49 -17.34
CA GLY A 33 16.57 -12.42 -17.10
C GLY A 33 16.05 -13.30 -15.95
N LEU A 34 16.86 -14.23 -15.44
CA LEU A 34 16.49 -15.08 -14.31
C LEU A 34 16.76 -14.34 -13.00
N MET A 35 15.83 -13.43 -12.66
CA MET A 35 15.86 -12.62 -11.45
C MET A 35 14.64 -12.93 -10.59
N HIS A 36 14.79 -12.78 -9.28
CA HIS A 36 13.68 -12.91 -8.36
C HIS A 36 12.75 -11.70 -8.49
N ASN A 37 11.44 -11.92 -8.34
CA ASN A 37 10.40 -10.87 -8.38
C ASN A 37 9.66 -10.73 -7.04
N THR A 38 9.94 -11.62 -6.09
CA THR A 38 9.26 -11.69 -4.80
C THR A 38 10.24 -12.13 -3.73
N VAL A 39 10.24 -11.43 -2.62
CA VAL A 39 10.97 -11.76 -1.40
C VAL A 39 10.02 -12.43 -0.43
N LEU A 40 10.39 -13.61 0.07
CA LEU A 40 9.67 -14.32 1.13
C LEU A 40 10.53 -14.31 2.38
N VAL A 41 10.06 -13.68 3.46
CA VAL A 41 10.81 -13.56 4.71
C VAL A 41 9.93 -13.90 5.91
N SER A 42 10.50 -14.55 6.93
CA SER A 42 9.76 -14.85 8.16
C SER A 42 9.51 -13.61 9.00
N TRP A 43 8.33 -13.54 9.64
CA TRP A 43 8.05 -12.56 10.69
C TRP A 43 9.09 -12.62 11.84
N PRO A 44 9.62 -11.48 12.32
CA PRO A 44 10.54 -11.47 13.45
C PRO A 44 9.81 -11.89 14.73
N ARG A 45 10.15 -13.07 15.25
CA ARG A 45 9.56 -13.59 16.49
C ARG A 45 10.08 -12.81 17.67
N ASN A 46 9.28 -12.71 18.74
CA ASN A 46 9.72 -12.15 20.02
C ASN A 46 10.32 -10.73 19.94
N TRP A 47 10.01 -9.95 18.90
CA TRP A 47 10.60 -8.63 18.68
C TRP A 47 10.34 -7.62 19.81
N LYS A 48 9.35 -7.90 20.67
CA LYS A 48 9.06 -7.13 21.90
C LYS A 48 10.00 -7.43 23.06
N GLN A 49 10.84 -8.46 22.98
CA GLN A 49 11.81 -8.80 24.02
C GLN A 49 13.04 -7.89 23.88
N ALA A 50 13.54 -7.38 25.02
CA ALA A 50 14.59 -6.36 25.06
C ALA A 50 15.93 -6.80 24.42
N ASP A 51 16.17 -8.11 24.35
CA ASP A 51 17.43 -8.68 23.83
C ASP A 51 17.50 -8.72 22.30
N ASP A 52 16.39 -8.46 21.59
CA ASP A 52 16.27 -8.67 20.14
C ASP A 52 15.97 -7.39 19.34
N LEU A 53 16.50 -6.24 19.80
CA LEU A 53 16.25 -4.94 19.17
C LEU A 53 16.77 -4.82 17.73
N GLN A 54 17.76 -5.64 17.35
CA GLN A 54 18.38 -5.56 16.02
C GLN A 54 17.56 -6.28 14.95
N THR A 55 16.98 -7.44 15.26
CA THR A 55 16.32 -8.31 14.27
C THR A 55 15.09 -7.66 13.66
N TRP A 56 14.26 -6.98 14.45
CA TRP A 56 13.07 -6.32 13.92
C TRP A 56 13.38 -5.03 13.17
N ARG A 57 14.48 -4.34 13.52
CA ARG A 57 14.98 -3.20 12.74
C ARG A 57 15.51 -3.65 11.39
N ASP A 58 16.28 -4.73 11.36
CA ASP A 58 16.75 -5.35 10.11
C ASP A 58 15.57 -5.81 9.24
N PHE A 59 14.50 -6.34 9.84
CA PHE A 59 13.26 -6.65 9.14
C PHE A 59 12.61 -5.43 8.49
N ILE A 60 12.49 -4.30 9.20
CA ILE A 60 11.92 -3.07 8.62
C ILE A 60 12.80 -2.53 7.49
N GLU A 61 14.11 -2.54 7.66
CA GLU A 61 15.05 -2.15 6.60
C GLU A 61 14.88 -3.04 5.37
N LEU A 62 14.74 -4.36 5.55
CA LEU A 62 14.41 -5.28 4.46
C LEU A 62 13.09 -4.91 3.77
N VAL A 63 12.03 -4.55 4.51
CA VAL A 63 10.75 -4.11 3.92
C VAL A 63 10.96 -2.86 3.05
N ARG A 64 11.76 -1.90 3.52
CA ARG A 64 12.09 -0.68 2.77
C ARG A 64 12.88 -0.97 1.52
N GLU A 65 13.94 -1.76 1.64
CA GLU A 65 14.82 -2.12 0.52
C GLU A 65 14.06 -2.93 -0.54
N THR A 66 13.19 -3.86 -0.12
CA THR A 66 12.33 -4.63 -1.03
C THR A 66 11.36 -3.72 -1.78
N THR A 67 10.76 -2.74 -1.08
CA THR A 67 9.87 -1.75 -1.69
C THR A 67 10.63 -0.86 -2.69
N ALA A 68 11.84 -0.40 -2.33
CA ALA A 68 12.68 0.43 -3.19
C ALA A 68 13.18 -0.33 -4.44
N ALA A 69 13.40 -1.64 -4.32
CA ALA A 69 13.74 -2.52 -5.43
C ALA A 69 12.55 -2.87 -6.33
N HIS A 70 11.33 -2.42 -6.00
CA HIS A 70 10.08 -2.75 -6.70
C HIS A 70 9.81 -4.26 -6.78
N LEU A 71 10.15 -4.99 -5.72
CA LEU A 71 9.88 -6.40 -5.57
C LEU A 71 8.66 -6.61 -4.68
N ALA A 72 7.90 -7.68 -4.92
CA ALA A 72 6.85 -8.09 -4.00
C ALA A 72 7.45 -8.63 -2.69
N LEU A 73 6.75 -8.44 -1.58
CA LEU A 73 7.14 -8.98 -0.27
C LEU A 73 6.02 -9.87 0.28
N LEU A 74 6.41 -11.06 0.75
CA LEU A 74 5.55 -12.01 1.43
C LEU A 74 6.10 -12.29 2.82
N VAL A 75 5.28 -12.10 3.85
CA VAL A 75 5.67 -12.31 5.25
C VAL A 75 4.70 -13.29 5.93
N PRO A 76 5.01 -14.60 5.95
CA PRO A 76 4.26 -15.56 6.76
C PRO A 76 4.50 -15.31 8.26
N LYS A 77 3.42 -15.01 8.98
CA LYS A 77 3.39 -14.97 10.44
C LYS A 77 2.94 -16.34 10.97
N ASN A 78 3.49 -16.74 12.12
CA ASN A 78 3.23 -18.04 12.75
C ASN A 78 3.58 -19.23 11.84
N ILE A 79 4.76 -19.19 11.21
CA ILE A 79 5.21 -20.22 10.26
C ILE A 79 5.17 -21.65 10.85
N ALA A 80 5.32 -21.82 12.16
CA ALA A 80 5.22 -23.11 12.83
C ALA A 80 3.81 -23.76 12.74
N ALA A 81 2.77 -22.96 12.49
CA ALA A 81 1.40 -23.43 12.31
C ALA A 81 1.07 -23.76 10.84
N PHE A 82 1.99 -23.51 9.89
CA PHE A 82 1.79 -23.87 8.49
C PHE A 82 1.90 -25.39 8.30
N PRO A 83 1.04 -25.97 7.44
CA PRO A 83 0.98 -27.41 7.27
C PRO A 83 2.24 -27.95 6.58
N SER A 84 2.69 -29.12 7.01
CA SER A 84 3.72 -29.88 6.30
C SER A 84 3.18 -30.47 4.98
N ASN A 85 4.08 -30.98 4.15
CA ASN A 85 3.73 -31.66 2.88
C ASN A 85 2.90 -32.95 3.07
N GLY A 86 2.86 -33.50 4.28
CA GLY A 86 2.06 -34.68 4.64
C GLY A 86 0.64 -34.35 5.07
N GLU A 87 0.43 -33.15 5.62
CA GLU A 87 -0.87 -32.69 6.10
C GLU A 87 -1.77 -32.24 4.96
N ARG A 88 -3.06 -32.56 5.02
CA ARG A 88 -4.04 -32.10 4.03
C ARG A 88 -5.29 -31.64 4.73
N PHE A 89 -5.75 -30.44 4.38
CA PHE A 89 -7.04 -29.98 4.87
C PHE A 89 -8.15 -30.78 4.19
N SER A 90 -9.07 -31.32 4.99
CA SER A 90 -10.31 -31.92 4.50
C SER A 90 -11.27 -30.86 3.98
N GLU A 91 -11.30 -29.72 4.66
CA GLU A 91 -12.15 -28.56 4.38
C GLU A 91 -11.58 -27.30 5.06
N GLY A 92 -12.20 -26.15 4.77
CA GLY A 92 -11.89 -24.87 5.39
C GLY A 92 -11.76 -23.75 4.35
N HIS A 93 -11.44 -22.56 4.84
CA HIS A 93 -11.39 -21.36 4.02
C HIS A 93 -9.99 -20.75 3.94
N ILE A 94 -9.65 -20.25 2.75
CA ILE A 94 -8.57 -19.29 2.55
C ILE A 94 -9.26 -17.93 2.38
N ASP A 95 -9.04 -17.05 3.35
CA ASP A 95 -9.67 -15.75 3.41
C ASP A 95 -8.70 -14.69 2.90
N VAL A 96 -9.15 -13.89 1.94
CA VAL A 96 -8.39 -12.81 1.32
C VAL A 96 -9.03 -11.50 1.74
N TRP A 97 -8.31 -10.69 2.50
CA TRP A 97 -8.73 -9.33 2.83
C TRP A 97 -8.06 -8.36 1.88
N TRP A 98 -8.82 -7.91 0.90
CA TRP A 98 -8.38 -6.91 -0.05
C TRP A 98 -8.72 -5.52 0.46
N ILE A 99 -7.70 -4.87 1.05
CA ILE A 99 -7.84 -3.52 1.60
C ILE A 99 -7.16 -2.53 0.64
N VAL A 100 -7.98 -1.86 -0.18
CA VAL A 100 -7.59 -0.74 -1.07
C VAL A 100 -6.67 -1.11 -2.24
N HIS A 101 -5.50 -1.73 -2.01
CA HIS A 101 -4.43 -1.94 -3.01
C HIS A 101 -4.06 -3.43 -3.19
N ASP A 102 -3.23 -3.71 -4.21
CA ASP A 102 -2.61 -5.01 -4.50
C ASP A 102 -3.57 -6.20 -4.75
N GLY A 103 -4.79 -5.91 -5.20
CA GLY A 103 -5.83 -6.93 -5.40
C GLY A 103 -5.42 -8.06 -6.34
N GLY A 104 -4.64 -7.77 -7.40
CA GLY A 104 -4.21 -8.80 -8.34
C GLY A 104 -3.37 -9.89 -7.69
N MET A 105 -2.35 -9.50 -6.91
CA MET A 105 -1.45 -10.46 -6.27
C MET A 105 -2.14 -11.20 -5.13
N LEU A 106 -2.96 -10.49 -4.33
CA LEU A 106 -3.77 -11.10 -3.27
C LEU A 106 -4.73 -12.17 -3.79
N MET A 107 -5.16 -12.07 -5.06
CA MET A 107 -6.02 -13.04 -5.73
C MET A 107 -5.23 -14.19 -6.37
N LEU A 108 -4.04 -13.90 -6.91
CA LEU A 108 -3.19 -14.90 -7.55
C LEU A 108 -2.63 -15.92 -6.55
N LEU A 109 -2.14 -15.47 -5.40
CA LEU A 109 -1.55 -16.32 -4.37
C LEU A 109 -2.46 -17.48 -3.89
N PRO A 110 -3.71 -17.23 -3.44
CA PRO A 110 -4.60 -18.28 -2.98
C PRO A 110 -5.06 -19.18 -4.13
N PHE A 111 -5.18 -18.64 -5.35
CA PHE A 111 -5.47 -19.43 -6.55
C PHE A 111 -4.36 -20.45 -6.82
N LEU A 112 -3.08 -20.02 -6.80
CA LEU A 112 -1.92 -20.91 -6.94
C LEU A 112 -1.82 -21.92 -5.78
N LEU A 113 -2.06 -21.47 -4.54
CA LEU A 113 -2.04 -22.36 -3.36
C LEU A 113 -3.04 -23.51 -3.49
N ARG A 114 -4.26 -23.25 -3.98
CA ARG A 114 -5.31 -24.28 -4.19
C ARG A 114 -4.95 -25.32 -5.24
N GLN A 115 -3.97 -25.08 -6.11
CA GLN A 115 -3.46 -26.10 -7.02
C GLN A 115 -2.69 -27.20 -6.25
N HIS A 116 -2.14 -26.88 -5.08
CA HIS A 116 -1.41 -27.83 -4.26
C HIS A 116 -2.35 -28.73 -3.43
N LYS A 117 -1.99 -30.02 -3.32
CA LYS A 117 -2.78 -31.07 -2.63
C LYS A 117 -3.18 -30.75 -1.19
N VAL A 118 -2.42 -29.90 -0.51
CA VAL A 118 -2.64 -29.49 0.90
C VAL A 118 -3.86 -28.58 1.02
N TRP A 119 -4.00 -27.63 0.07
CA TRP A 119 -4.98 -26.55 0.09
C TRP A 119 -6.12 -26.75 -0.92
N ARG A 120 -6.04 -27.77 -1.78
CA ARG A 120 -6.99 -28.04 -2.87
C ARG A 120 -8.45 -28.14 -2.43
N LYS A 121 -8.72 -28.61 -1.22
CA LYS A 121 -10.08 -28.71 -0.67
C LYS A 121 -10.56 -27.46 0.06
N CYS A 122 -9.70 -26.46 0.24
CA CYS A 122 -10.10 -25.19 0.82
C CYS A 122 -10.91 -24.37 -0.18
N LYS A 123 -11.95 -23.69 0.31
CA LYS A 123 -12.73 -22.70 -0.44
C LYS A 123 -12.10 -21.33 -0.27
N MET A 124 -12.29 -20.45 -1.24
CA MET A 124 -11.77 -19.09 -1.18
C MET A 124 -12.88 -18.09 -0.82
N ARG A 125 -12.61 -17.17 0.10
CA ARG A 125 -13.50 -16.06 0.43
C ARG A 125 -12.73 -14.75 0.30
N ILE A 126 -13.35 -13.75 -0.33
CA ILE A 126 -12.75 -12.45 -0.59
C ILE A 126 -13.56 -11.39 0.13
N PHE A 127 -12.91 -10.71 1.06
CA PHE A 127 -13.44 -9.58 1.79
C PHE A 127 -12.83 -8.31 1.21
N THR A 128 -13.63 -7.48 0.55
CA THR A 128 -13.19 -6.17 0.05
C THR A 128 -13.74 -5.07 0.95
N VAL A 129 -12.91 -4.05 1.24
CA VAL A 129 -13.30 -2.96 2.13
C VAL A 129 -13.78 -1.74 1.35
N ALA A 130 -15.04 -1.39 1.55
CA ALA A 130 -15.70 -0.21 0.98
C ALA A 130 -15.82 0.91 2.02
N GLN A 131 -15.68 2.16 1.58
CA GLN A 131 -16.01 3.32 2.41
C GLN A 131 -17.52 3.59 2.38
N MET A 132 -18.04 4.34 3.35
CA MET A 132 -19.48 4.61 3.47
C MET A 132 -20.07 5.37 2.27
N ASP A 133 -19.23 6.06 1.50
CA ASP A 133 -19.57 6.77 0.28
C ASP A 133 -19.40 5.94 -1.00
N ASP A 134 -18.88 4.71 -0.91
CA ASP A 134 -18.73 3.79 -2.04
C ASP A 134 -20.05 3.03 -2.31
N ASN A 135 -20.31 2.65 -3.57
CA ASN A 135 -21.42 1.76 -3.91
C ASN A 135 -21.04 0.30 -3.65
N SER A 136 -21.24 -0.17 -2.42
CA SER A 136 -20.91 -1.54 -1.98
C SER A 136 -21.64 -2.61 -2.80
N ILE A 137 -22.89 -2.37 -3.19
CA ILE A 137 -23.69 -3.30 -4.00
C ILE A 137 -23.08 -3.47 -5.40
N GLN A 138 -22.76 -2.35 -6.06
CA GLN A 138 -22.14 -2.38 -7.39
C GLN A 138 -20.76 -3.02 -7.34
N MET A 139 -19.94 -2.67 -6.33
CA MET A 139 -18.62 -3.27 -6.13
C MET A 139 -18.71 -4.79 -5.96
N LYS A 140 -19.67 -5.30 -5.19
CA LYS A 140 -19.91 -6.74 -5.04
C LYS A 140 -20.26 -7.40 -6.37
N LYS A 141 -21.16 -6.78 -7.14
CA LYS A 141 -21.61 -7.30 -8.44
C LYS A 141 -20.47 -7.33 -9.47
N ASP A 142 -19.70 -6.25 -9.55
CA ASP A 142 -18.56 -6.14 -10.48
C ASP A 142 -17.49 -7.16 -10.15
N LEU A 143 -17.13 -7.29 -8.87
CA LEU A 143 -16.15 -8.28 -8.42
C LEU A 143 -16.62 -9.72 -8.65
N THR A 144 -17.89 -10.02 -8.40
CA THR A 144 -18.47 -11.35 -8.68
C THR A 144 -18.42 -11.67 -10.18
N THR A 145 -18.80 -10.71 -11.02
CA THR A 145 -18.77 -10.87 -12.49
C THR A 145 -17.34 -11.07 -13.01
N PHE A 146 -16.39 -10.34 -12.43
CA PHE A 146 -14.98 -10.46 -12.77
C PHE A 146 -14.42 -11.86 -12.46
N LEU A 147 -14.69 -12.37 -11.26
CA LEU A 147 -14.25 -13.71 -10.86
C LEU A 147 -14.85 -14.80 -11.73
N TYR A 148 -16.12 -14.63 -12.13
CA TYR A 148 -16.77 -15.53 -13.07
C TYR A 148 -16.04 -15.60 -14.43
N HIS A 149 -15.64 -14.45 -14.99
CA HIS A 149 -14.87 -14.41 -16.23
C HIS A 149 -13.49 -15.06 -16.11
N LEU A 150 -12.87 -14.97 -14.93
CA LEU A 150 -11.59 -15.63 -14.63
C LEU A 150 -11.73 -17.10 -14.24
N ARG A 151 -12.96 -17.62 -14.09
CA ARG A 151 -13.26 -18.97 -13.59
C ARG A 151 -12.66 -19.24 -12.21
N ILE A 152 -12.61 -18.21 -11.38
CA ILE A 152 -12.13 -18.30 -10.00
C ILE A 152 -13.35 -18.53 -9.10
N ASP A 153 -13.43 -19.72 -8.50
CA ASP A 153 -14.46 -20.08 -7.54
C ASP A 153 -14.15 -19.49 -6.16
N ALA A 154 -14.81 -18.36 -5.83
CA ALA A 154 -14.68 -17.67 -4.56
C ALA A 154 -15.96 -16.94 -4.15
N GLU A 155 -16.20 -16.90 -2.84
CA GLU A 155 -17.29 -16.11 -2.24
C GLU A 155 -16.82 -14.66 -2.05
N VAL A 156 -17.66 -13.67 -2.41
CA VAL A 156 -17.34 -12.25 -2.26
C VAL A 156 -18.22 -11.61 -1.21
N GLU A 157 -17.58 -10.94 -0.25
CA GLU A 157 -18.24 -10.09 0.73
C GLU A 157 -17.64 -8.69 0.73
N VAL A 158 -18.49 -7.66 0.75
CA VAL A 158 -18.07 -6.27 0.87
C VAL A 158 -18.29 -5.84 2.32
N VAL A 159 -17.23 -5.35 2.96
CA VAL A 159 -17.24 -4.88 4.34
C VAL A 159 -17.16 -3.37 4.32
N GLU A 160 -18.19 -2.70 4.82
CA GLU A 160 -18.22 -1.24 4.94
C GLU A 160 -17.48 -0.80 6.21
N MET A 161 -16.55 0.14 6.05
CA MET A 161 -15.77 0.71 7.14
C MET A 161 -15.61 2.22 6.99
N HIS A 162 -15.46 2.93 8.11
CA HIS A 162 -15.19 4.35 8.10
C HIS A 162 -13.74 4.63 7.66
N ASP A 163 -13.48 5.77 7.01
CA ASP A 163 -12.14 6.12 6.52
C ASP A 163 -11.08 6.15 7.63
N SER A 164 -11.48 6.59 8.83
CA SER A 164 -10.61 6.55 10.02
C SER A 164 -10.08 5.16 10.34
N ASP A 165 -10.84 4.12 10.01
CA ASP A 165 -10.59 2.74 10.39
C ASP A 165 -9.76 1.99 9.35
N ILE A 166 -9.49 2.63 8.21
CA ILE A 166 -8.60 2.12 7.14
C ILE A 166 -7.50 3.12 6.76
N SER A 167 -7.34 4.19 7.53
CA SER A 167 -6.44 5.31 7.21
C SER A 167 -4.97 4.91 6.96
N ALA A 168 -4.50 3.82 7.59
CA ALA A 168 -3.16 3.28 7.37
C ALA A 168 -2.95 2.75 5.92
N TYR A 169 -4.03 2.34 5.25
CA TYR A 169 -4.01 1.82 3.88
C TYR A 169 -4.37 2.88 2.83
N THR A 170 -5.11 3.92 3.22
CA THR A 170 -5.51 5.00 2.31
C THR A 170 -4.51 6.15 2.25
N TYR A 171 -3.53 6.21 3.16
CA TYR A 171 -2.54 7.30 3.20
C TYR A 171 -1.66 7.38 1.93
N GLU A 172 -1.25 6.24 1.37
CA GLU A 172 -0.43 6.19 0.14
C GLU A 172 -1.27 6.24 -1.15
N LYS A 173 -2.61 6.27 -1.03
CA LYS A 173 -3.58 5.99 -2.10
C LYS A 173 -3.50 6.97 -3.26
N THR A 174 -3.25 8.26 -3.02
CA THR A 174 -3.30 9.27 -4.10
C THR A 174 -2.08 9.20 -5.02
N LEU A 175 -0.86 9.10 -4.45
CA LEU A 175 0.37 9.17 -5.24
C LEU A 175 0.63 7.87 -6.02
N VAL A 176 0.39 6.73 -5.37
CA VAL A 176 0.66 5.40 -5.94
C VAL A 176 -0.35 5.04 -7.04
N MET A 177 -1.63 5.43 -6.89
CA MET A 177 -2.64 5.16 -7.93
C MET A 177 -2.41 5.99 -9.20
N GLU A 178 -1.96 7.24 -9.08
CA GLU A 178 -1.62 8.06 -10.24
C GLU A 178 -0.39 7.52 -10.98
N GLN A 179 0.67 7.15 -10.25
CA GLN A 179 1.84 6.50 -10.84
C GLN A 179 1.47 5.17 -11.52
N ARG A 180 0.64 4.34 -10.88
CA ARG A 180 0.14 3.09 -11.48
C ARG A 180 -0.63 3.36 -12.77
N SER A 181 -1.48 4.39 -12.79
CA SER A 181 -2.22 4.77 -13.99
C SER A 181 -1.31 5.24 -15.13
N GLN A 182 -0.15 5.85 -14.83
CA GLN A 182 0.85 6.21 -15.82
C GLN A 182 1.59 4.98 -16.35
N ILE A 183 1.98 4.04 -15.49
CA ILE A 183 2.61 2.78 -15.88
C ILE A 183 1.66 1.99 -16.80
N LEU A 184 0.38 1.86 -16.44
CA LEU A 184 -0.63 1.18 -17.28
C LEU A 184 -0.86 1.85 -18.64
N LYS A 185 -0.57 3.16 -18.78
CA LYS A 185 -0.57 3.84 -20.08
C LYS A 185 0.69 3.55 -20.89
N GLN A 186 1.82 3.34 -20.23
CA GLN A 186 3.08 2.98 -20.88
C GLN A 186 3.11 1.52 -21.33
N ILE A 187 2.44 0.64 -20.59
CA ILE A 187 2.22 -0.75 -20.99
C ILE A 187 1.08 -0.74 -22.03
N ASN A 188 1.37 -1.07 -23.28
CA ASN A 188 0.39 -1.11 -24.38
C ASN A 188 -0.60 -2.30 -24.25
N LEU A 189 -1.35 -2.35 -23.14
CA LEU A 189 -2.37 -3.37 -22.91
C LEU A 189 -3.52 -3.18 -23.89
N THR A 190 -3.97 -4.29 -24.48
CA THR A 190 -5.21 -4.33 -25.24
C THR A 190 -6.40 -4.02 -24.32
N LYS A 191 -7.53 -3.56 -24.89
CA LYS A 191 -8.74 -3.27 -24.13
C LYS A 191 -9.19 -4.47 -23.28
N THR A 192 -9.09 -5.67 -23.85
CA THR A 192 -9.40 -6.95 -23.18
C THR A 192 -8.48 -7.27 -22.02
N GLU A 193 -7.20 -6.92 -22.09
CA GLU A 193 -6.25 -7.16 -20.99
C GLU A 193 -6.44 -6.17 -19.85
N ARG A 194 -6.75 -4.90 -20.18
CA ARG A 194 -7.10 -3.88 -19.19
C ARG A 194 -8.35 -4.28 -18.40
N GLU A 195 -9.38 -4.78 -19.08
CA GLU A 195 -10.62 -5.28 -18.44
C GLU A 195 -10.39 -6.53 -17.57
N ARG A 196 -9.26 -7.23 -17.73
CA ARG A 196 -8.85 -8.36 -16.90
C ARG A 196 -7.97 -7.97 -15.71
N GLU A 197 -7.64 -6.69 -15.54
CA GLU A 197 -6.90 -6.19 -14.38
C GLU A 197 -7.86 -5.83 -13.23
N ILE A 198 -7.83 -6.61 -12.15
CA ILE A 198 -8.82 -6.52 -11.07
C ILE A 198 -8.87 -5.16 -10.36
N GLN A 199 -7.73 -4.49 -10.20
CA GLN A 199 -7.65 -3.22 -9.48
C GLN A 199 -8.40 -2.11 -10.24
N SER A 200 -8.37 -2.14 -11.58
CA SER A 200 -9.05 -1.15 -12.41
C SER A 200 -10.58 -1.17 -12.22
N ILE A 201 -11.14 -2.34 -11.93
CA ILE A 201 -12.58 -2.56 -11.75
C ILE A 201 -13.02 -1.92 -10.44
N THR A 202 -12.33 -2.23 -9.34
CA THR A 202 -12.64 -1.59 -8.05
C THR A 202 -12.45 -0.09 -8.09
N ASP A 203 -11.40 0.40 -8.76
CA ASP A 203 -11.13 1.83 -8.86
C ASP A 203 -12.26 2.57 -9.61
N SER A 204 -12.84 1.94 -10.64
CA SER A 204 -14.01 2.47 -11.35
C SER A 204 -15.24 2.59 -10.45
N SER A 205 -15.56 1.53 -9.69
CA SER A 205 -16.72 1.52 -8.78
C SER A 205 -16.57 2.56 -7.66
N ARG A 206 -15.35 2.87 -7.23
CA ARG A 206 -15.03 3.94 -6.25
C ARG A 206 -15.06 5.34 -6.87
N GLY A 207 -14.62 5.49 -8.11
CA GLY A 207 -14.59 6.77 -8.83
C GLY A 207 -15.94 7.27 -9.34
N SER A 208 -16.92 6.37 -9.53
CA SER A 208 -18.21 6.71 -10.14
C SER A 208 -19.08 7.65 -9.29
N ILE A 209 -18.86 7.74 -7.98
CA ILE A 209 -19.63 8.63 -7.08
C ILE A 209 -18.96 10.01 -6.97
N ARG A 210 -17.63 10.07 -6.96
CA ARG A 210 -16.88 11.33 -6.87
C ARG A 210 -17.12 12.25 -8.08
N ARG A 211 -17.45 11.70 -9.25
CA ARG A 211 -17.86 12.48 -10.43
C ARG A 211 -19.30 13.00 -10.38
N LYS A 212 -20.17 12.46 -9.52
CA LYS A 212 -21.57 12.92 -9.38
C LYS A 212 -21.75 14.04 -8.36
N ASN A 213 -20.78 14.29 -7.48
CA ASN A 213 -20.75 15.44 -6.57
C ASN A 213 -19.48 16.29 -6.78
N PRO A 214 -19.48 17.29 -7.68
CA PRO A 214 -18.35 18.21 -7.86
C PRO A 214 -18.36 19.37 -6.83
N ALA A 215 -18.93 19.19 -5.64
CA ALA A 215 -18.93 20.22 -4.62
C ALA A 215 -17.81 20.00 -3.60
N VAL A 216 -17.01 21.05 -3.40
CA VAL A 216 -15.94 21.23 -2.40
C VAL A 216 -14.54 20.72 -2.79
N VAL A 217 -14.06 21.09 -3.99
CA VAL A 217 -12.66 21.54 -4.16
C VAL A 217 -12.66 22.68 -5.17
N THR A 218 -13.01 23.89 -4.73
CA THR A 218 -12.76 25.11 -5.51
C THR A 218 -11.45 25.69 -5.01
N THR A 219 -10.34 25.30 -5.62
CA THR A 219 -9.09 26.06 -5.52
C THR A 219 -9.29 27.31 -6.37
N GLN A 220 -9.47 28.46 -5.72
CA GLN A 220 -9.51 29.76 -6.40
C GLN A 220 -8.13 30.02 -7.02
N LEU A 221 -8.04 29.84 -8.34
CA LEU A 221 -7.02 30.49 -9.15
C LEU A 221 -7.74 31.62 -9.90
N SER A 222 -7.57 32.81 -9.35
CA SER A 222 -7.93 34.07 -9.99
C SER A 222 -7.04 34.26 -11.23
N VAL A 223 -7.63 34.10 -12.41
CA VAL A 223 -7.15 34.76 -13.62
C VAL A 223 -8.21 35.79 -13.98
N THR A 224 -7.84 37.05 -13.85
CA THR A 224 -8.61 38.20 -14.33
C THR A 224 -8.55 38.19 -15.85
N GLU A 225 -9.68 38.10 -16.53
CA GLU A 225 -9.87 38.71 -17.85
C GLU A 225 -11.37 38.83 -18.17
N GLU A 226 -11.70 39.90 -18.89
CA GLU A 226 -12.97 40.61 -18.95
C GLU A 226 -14.10 39.87 -19.67
N GLN A 227 -15.35 40.15 -19.25
CA GLN A 227 -16.57 39.82 -20.00
C GLN A 227 -16.75 40.80 -21.18
N PRO A 228 -17.46 40.38 -22.25
CA PRO A 228 -18.86 40.78 -22.32
C PRO A 228 -19.83 39.71 -22.88
N GLY A 229 -21.06 39.71 -22.35
CA GLY A 229 -22.27 39.85 -23.18
C GLY A 229 -22.91 38.61 -23.83
N VAL A 230 -23.83 38.00 -23.08
CA VAL A 230 -25.08 37.31 -23.46
C VAL A 230 -25.55 37.43 -24.94
N SER A 231 -25.83 36.30 -25.62
CA SER A 231 -27.22 35.89 -25.99
C SER A 231 -27.30 34.74 -27.02
N SER A 232 -28.02 33.69 -26.64
CA SER A 232 -29.00 32.89 -27.41
C SER A 232 -28.72 32.31 -28.83
N LYS A 233 -29.06 31.01 -28.92
CA LYS A 233 -29.80 30.30 -29.99
C LYS A 233 -29.08 29.72 -31.23
N VAL A 234 -29.32 28.41 -31.40
CA VAL A 234 -29.78 27.70 -32.62
C VAL A 234 -28.74 27.08 -33.58
N GLU A 235 -29.00 25.80 -33.86
CA GLU A 235 -28.70 24.96 -35.04
C GLU A 235 -27.26 24.54 -35.41
N LYS A 236 -27.28 23.52 -36.26
CA LYS A 236 -26.31 22.44 -36.55
C LYS A 236 -25.61 22.73 -37.91
N PRO A 237 -24.93 21.74 -38.51
CA PRO A 237 -23.47 21.53 -38.62
C PRO A 237 -22.85 22.10 -39.92
N GLU A 238 -21.51 22.01 -40.07
CA GLU A 238 -20.68 21.92 -41.31
C GLU A 238 -19.23 22.33 -40.94
N GLU A 239 -18.23 21.44 -41.05
CA GLU A 239 -17.34 21.14 -42.21
C GLU A 239 -16.34 22.25 -42.60
N GLU A 240 -15.19 21.79 -43.14
CA GLU A 240 -13.96 22.49 -43.57
C GLU A 240 -12.89 22.75 -42.48
N VAL A 241 -11.71 22.12 -42.41
CA VAL A 241 -10.64 21.70 -43.36
C VAL A 241 -9.59 22.79 -43.60
N GLN A 242 -8.31 22.41 -43.38
CA GLN A 242 -7.04 23.02 -43.89
C GLN A 242 -6.55 24.33 -43.21
N LEU A 243 -5.27 24.68 -43.09
CA LEU A 243 -3.98 24.18 -43.57
C LEU A 243 -2.83 24.76 -42.70
N ILE A 244 -1.84 23.90 -42.41
CA ILE A 244 -0.37 24.09 -42.43
C ILE A 244 0.19 25.53 -42.49
N HIS A 245 1.12 25.85 -41.58
CA HIS A 245 2.44 26.38 -41.98
C HIS A 245 3.54 26.08 -40.96
N ASP A 246 4.58 25.40 -41.48
CA ASP A 246 5.91 25.20 -40.93
C ASP A 246 6.62 26.51 -40.53
N SER A 247 7.57 26.44 -39.59
CA SER A 247 9.02 26.60 -39.88
C SER A 247 9.87 26.90 -38.62
N THR A 248 10.90 26.05 -38.44
CA THR A 248 12.29 26.37 -38.06
C THR A 248 12.69 26.82 -36.64
N SER A 249 13.54 25.95 -36.05
CA SER A 249 14.52 26.04 -34.94
C SER A 249 15.64 27.09 -35.11
N PRO A 250 16.73 27.12 -34.29
CA PRO A 250 16.95 26.92 -32.84
C PRO A 250 17.78 28.07 -32.20
N THR A 251 18.02 28.07 -30.88
CA THR A 251 19.34 28.35 -30.22
C THR A 251 19.23 28.45 -28.68
N SER A 252 20.13 27.76 -27.97
CA SER A 252 20.61 28.05 -26.60
C SER A 252 21.86 29.00 -26.70
N PRO A 253 22.54 29.50 -25.63
CA PRO A 253 22.57 29.07 -24.22
C PRO A 253 22.71 30.20 -23.16
N ALA A 254 22.76 29.80 -21.86
CA ALA A 254 23.61 30.33 -20.77
C ALA A 254 22.90 30.51 -19.41
N THR A 255 23.44 29.82 -18.40
CA THR A 255 23.36 30.10 -16.94
C THR A 255 24.56 31.00 -16.56
N PRO A 256 24.80 31.44 -15.29
CA PRO A 256 23.95 31.56 -14.08
C PRO A 256 24.04 32.98 -13.45
N LEU A 257 23.31 33.26 -12.35
CA LEU A 257 23.75 34.08 -11.20
C LEU A 257 22.59 34.33 -10.20
N THR A 258 22.80 33.95 -8.95
CA THR A 258 22.16 34.47 -7.72
C THR A 258 22.99 35.66 -7.20
N PRO A 259 22.44 36.65 -6.46
CA PRO A 259 22.19 36.46 -5.01
C PRO A 259 21.06 37.31 -4.35
N ALA A 260 20.81 36.92 -3.09
CA ALA A 260 20.40 37.74 -1.94
C ALA A 260 18.90 38.08 -1.71
N SER A 261 18.63 38.06 -0.41
CA SER A 261 17.38 38.07 0.37
C SER A 261 16.80 39.46 0.64
N GLU A 262 15.49 39.52 0.86
CA GLU A 262 14.73 40.30 1.87
C GLU A 262 13.24 40.05 1.54
N GLY A 263 12.34 39.64 2.44
CA GLY A 263 11.80 40.34 3.60
C GLY A 263 10.28 40.13 3.55
N GLY A 264 9.66 39.76 4.68
CA GLY A 264 8.42 38.98 4.71
C GLY A 264 7.08 39.68 4.51
N ALA A 265 6.04 38.86 4.32
CA ALA A 265 4.66 39.12 4.74
C ALA A 265 3.93 37.78 4.93
N GLN A 266 3.46 37.53 6.15
CA GLN A 266 2.66 36.36 6.52
C GLN A 266 1.17 36.68 6.36
N THR A 267 0.41 35.73 5.78
CA THR A 267 -1.04 35.62 5.94
C THR A 267 -1.39 34.13 6.14
N PRO A 268 -2.33 33.78 7.04
CA PRO A 268 -2.44 32.44 7.60
C PRO A 268 -3.24 31.51 6.68
N GLY A 269 -2.58 30.49 6.15
CA GLY A 269 -3.19 29.45 5.31
C GLY A 269 -3.43 28.16 6.09
N SER A 270 -4.68 27.71 6.08
CA SER A 270 -5.24 26.44 6.55
C SER A 270 -4.25 25.27 6.68
N ALA A 271 -4.10 24.75 7.90
CA ALA A 271 -3.38 23.53 8.19
C ALA A 271 -4.07 22.32 7.52
N GLN A 272 -3.55 21.89 6.37
CA GLN A 272 -3.72 20.52 5.93
C GLN A 272 -2.89 19.63 6.86
N VAL A 273 -3.57 18.79 7.64
CA VAL A 273 -2.96 17.87 8.59
C VAL A 273 -2.13 16.83 7.83
N GLN A 274 -0.82 17.01 7.81
CA GLN A 274 0.16 16.11 7.20
C GLN A 274 0.38 14.90 8.12
N MET A 275 -0.31 13.78 7.85
CA MET A 275 -0.30 12.57 8.69
C MET A 275 1.00 11.75 8.54
N THR A 276 2.12 12.28 9.01
CA THR A 276 3.44 11.64 8.97
C THR A 276 3.60 10.68 10.17
N TRP A 277 4.47 9.67 10.07
CA TRP A 277 4.67 8.65 11.10
C TRP A 277 5.30 9.15 12.42
N THR A 278 5.71 10.42 12.46
CA THR A 278 5.72 11.33 13.62
C THR A 278 5.68 12.78 13.07
N GLU A 279 5.26 13.79 13.84
CA GLU A 279 5.36 15.20 13.44
C GLU A 279 6.80 15.74 13.53
N LYS A 280 7.08 16.83 12.80
CA LYS A 280 8.36 17.56 12.81
C LYS A 280 8.69 18.03 14.23
N ALA A 281 9.93 17.82 14.66
CA ALA A 281 10.47 18.51 15.82
C ALA A 281 10.73 19.98 15.44
N ASP A 282 9.86 20.88 15.88
CA ASP A 282 10.15 22.31 15.82
C ASP A 282 11.26 22.61 16.85
N GLY A 283 12.40 23.09 16.36
CA GLY A 283 13.53 23.48 17.19
C GLY A 283 13.21 24.76 17.96
N GLU A 284 13.20 24.69 19.29
CA GLU A 284 13.24 25.87 20.13
C GLU A 284 14.68 26.45 20.19
N PRO A 285 14.83 27.79 20.18
CA PRO A 285 16.13 28.42 20.23
C PRO A 285 16.76 28.33 21.64
N ALA A 286 18.06 28.07 21.67
CA ALA A 286 18.85 27.96 22.90
C ALA A 286 18.82 29.24 23.76
N LYS A 287 18.70 29.06 25.10
CA LYS A 287 18.94 30.11 26.11
C LYS A 287 20.05 29.70 27.09
N PRO A 288 20.77 30.68 27.70
CA PRO A 288 22.12 30.53 28.23
C PRO A 288 22.17 29.92 29.64
N PRO A 289 23.38 29.54 30.14
CA PRO A 289 23.50 28.64 31.29
C PRO A 289 23.44 29.39 32.62
N GLY A 290 22.75 28.80 33.60
CA GLY A 290 22.93 29.14 35.02
C GLY A 290 21.69 28.91 35.89
N ALA A 291 21.73 27.83 36.68
CA ALA A 291 21.20 27.65 38.05
C ALA A 291 20.51 26.29 38.24
N SER A 292 21.06 25.52 39.18
CA SER A 292 20.67 24.15 39.56
C SER A 292 19.41 24.10 40.44
N THR A 293 18.43 23.26 40.10
CA THR A 293 17.44 22.68 41.03
C THR A 293 16.85 21.38 40.43
N PRO A 294 16.42 20.38 41.22
CA PRO A 294 16.30 18.99 40.78
C PRO A 294 15.03 18.75 39.97
N GLN A 295 15.18 18.69 38.65
CA GLN A 295 14.12 18.45 37.66
C GLN A 295 13.83 16.95 37.44
N GLY A 296 13.88 16.13 38.48
CA GLY A 296 13.78 14.66 38.35
C GLY A 296 12.36 14.07 38.42
N ILE A 297 11.32 14.85 38.68
CA ILE A 297 9.97 14.31 38.99
C ILE A 297 8.85 14.84 38.07
N LYS A 298 9.12 15.86 37.24
CA LYS A 298 8.10 16.40 36.31
C LYS A 298 8.02 15.68 34.96
N ASP A 299 9.03 14.89 34.59
CA ASP A 299 9.08 14.23 33.28
C ASP A 299 8.36 12.87 33.22
N ILE A 300 7.97 12.32 34.38
CA ILE A 300 7.24 11.03 34.44
C ILE A 300 5.76 11.19 34.05
N PHE A 301 5.17 12.38 34.26
CA PHE A 301 3.73 12.62 34.06
C PHE A 301 3.38 13.37 32.77
N ASN A 302 4.36 13.67 31.90
CA ASN A 302 4.13 14.49 30.71
C ASN A 302 4.32 13.77 29.35
N MET A 303 4.36 12.43 29.34
CA MET A 303 4.17 11.67 28.10
C MET A 303 2.71 11.78 27.66
N LYS A 304 2.37 12.84 26.90
CA LYS A 304 1.14 12.82 26.11
C LYS A 304 1.28 11.73 25.04
N PRO A 305 0.40 10.72 24.99
CA PRO A 305 0.41 9.75 23.91
C PRO A 305 0.29 10.49 22.58
N ASN A 306 1.19 10.21 21.64
CA ASN A 306 1.18 10.83 20.32
C ASN A 306 -0.17 10.51 19.64
N GLN A 307 -1.00 11.53 19.38
CA GLN A 307 -2.39 11.34 18.90
C GLN A 307 -2.45 10.55 17.59
N SER A 308 -1.44 10.70 16.72
CA SER A 308 -1.32 9.96 15.46
C SER A 308 -1.12 8.45 15.69
N ASN A 309 -0.29 8.08 16.66
CA ASN A 309 -0.04 6.69 17.05
C ASN A 309 -1.30 6.07 17.68
N VAL A 310 -1.97 6.80 18.58
CA VAL A 310 -3.23 6.36 19.20
C VAL A 310 -4.30 6.12 18.13
N ARG A 311 -4.41 7.01 17.14
CA ARG A 311 -5.38 6.88 16.05
C ARG A 311 -5.10 5.64 15.20
N ARG A 312 -3.84 5.40 14.82
CA ARG A 312 -3.45 4.21 14.03
C ARG A 312 -3.59 2.91 14.81
N MET A 313 -3.33 2.91 16.11
CA MET A 313 -3.58 1.76 16.97
C MET A 313 -5.07 1.40 17.00
N HIS A 314 -5.93 2.41 17.12
CA HIS A 314 -7.37 2.22 17.11
C HIS A 314 -7.90 1.76 15.73
N THR A 315 -7.30 2.23 14.64
CA THR A 315 -7.51 1.69 13.28
C THR A 315 -7.19 0.20 13.23
N ALA A 316 -6.00 -0.21 13.71
CA ALA A 316 -5.61 -1.63 13.74
C ALA A 316 -6.58 -2.49 14.55
N LEU A 317 -6.98 -2.04 15.74
CA LEU A 317 -7.91 -2.75 16.61
C LEU A 317 -9.29 -2.93 15.97
N ARG A 318 -9.84 -1.88 15.35
CA ARG A 318 -11.15 -1.96 14.70
C ARG A 318 -11.12 -2.90 13.51
N LEU A 319 -10.12 -2.76 12.65
CA LEU A 319 -9.97 -3.62 11.49
C LEU A 319 -9.75 -5.08 11.90
N ASN A 320 -8.86 -5.34 12.86
CA ASN A 320 -8.63 -6.68 13.39
C ASN A 320 -9.91 -7.28 14.00
N GLY A 321 -10.68 -6.49 14.74
CA GLY A 321 -11.96 -6.93 15.32
C GLY A 321 -12.94 -7.47 14.27
N VAL A 322 -12.99 -6.84 13.09
CA VAL A 322 -13.82 -7.32 11.97
C VAL A 322 -13.20 -8.55 11.31
N ILE A 323 -11.87 -8.58 11.12
CA ILE A 323 -11.15 -9.72 10.54
C ILE A 323 -11.35 -10.97 11.40
N VAL A 324 -11.05 -10.91 12.69
CA VAL A 324 -11.18 -12.04 13.61
C VAL A 324 -12.62 -12.54 13.67
N LYS A 325 -13.61 -11.63 13.69
CA LYS A 325 -15.03 -12.01 13.70
C LYS A 325 -15.43 -12.88 12.51
N LYS A 326 -14.80 -12.70 11.35
CA LYS A 326 -15.15 -13.40 10.10
C LYS A 326 -14.18 -14.53 9.73
N SER A 327 -12.93 -14.43 10.18
CA SER A 327 -11.80 -15.23 9.70
C SER A 327 -11.04 -15.96 10.81
N SER A 328 -11.52 -15.99 12.05
CA SER A 328 -10.88 -16.73 13.16
C SER A 328 -10.69 -18.22 12.87
N GLU A 329 -11.65 -18.86 12.20
CA GLU A 329 -11.60 -20.28 11.85
C GLU A 329 -10.94 -20.57 10.49
N ALA A 330 -10.48 -19.54 9.77
CA ALA A 330 -9.87 -19.69 8.47
C ALA A 330 -8.58 -20.52 8.54
N LYS A 331 -8.31 -21.31 7.49
CA LYS A 331 -7.06 -22.07 7.36
C LYS A 331 -5.90 -21.18 6.92
N LEU A 332 -6.17 -20.05 6.30
CA LEU A 332 -5.17 -19.04 5.98
C LEU A 332 -5.86 -17.70 5.80
N VAL A 333 -5.28 -16.64 6.37
CA VAL A 333 -5.71 -15.27 6.14
C VAL A 333 -4.62 -14.53 5.37
N LEU A 334 -4.95 -14.00 4.20
CA LEU A 334 -4.10 -13.10 3.43
C LEU A 334 -4.55 -11.68 3.69
N LEU A 335 -3.60 -10.83 4.05
CA LEU A 335 -3.81 -9.41 4.32
C LEU A 335 -2.74 -8.63 3.56
N ASN A 336 -3.08 -7.46 3.05
CA ASN A 336 -2.05 -6.55 2.57
C ASN A 336 -1.26 -5.94 3.74
N MET A 337 0.04 -5.75 3.53
CA MET A 337 0.94 -5.12 4.49
C MET A 337 1.06 -3.62 4.16
N PRO A 338 0.69 -2.71 5.08
CA PRO A 338 0.85 -1.27 4.88
C PRO A 338 2.33 -0.88 4.72
N GLY A 339 2.58 0.29 4.13
CA GLY A 339 3.94 0.80 3.92
C GLY A 339 4.68 1.12 5.22
N PRO A 340 6.00 0.85 5.29
CA PRO A 340 6.80 1.26 6.43
C PRO A 340 6.84 2.79 6.52
N PRO A 341 7.01 3.35 7.73
CA PRO A 341 7.05 4.79 7.96
C PRO A 341 8.21 5.46 7.22
N ASN A 342 8.08 6.65 6.62
CA ASN A 342 9.28 7.28 6.00
C ASN A 342 10.39 7.60 7.03
N ASN A 343 10.02 7.86 8.28
CA ASN A 343 10.96 8.13 9.36
C ASN A 343 11.23 6.88 10.20
N ARG A 344 12.47 6.76 10.70
CA ARG A 344 12.87 5.62 11.56
C ARG A 344 12.31 5.72 12.99
N SER A 345 11.91 6.90 13.45
CA SER A 345 11.24 7.08 14.74
C SER A 345 9.87 6.38 14.81
N GLY A 346 9.24 6.12 13.66
CA GLY A 346 7.96 5.43 13.57
C GLY A 346 8.06 3.90 13.50
N ASP A 347 9.26 3.33 13.44
CA ASP A 347 9.51 1.91 13.14
C ASP A 347 8.87 0.97 14.16
N GLU A 348 8.96 1.31 15.46
CA GLU A 348 8.35 0.52 16.54
C GLU A 348 6.82 0.55 16.47
N ASN A 349 6.23 1.73 16.25
CA ASN A 349 4.78 1.88 16.09
C ASN A 349 4.24 1.08 14.88
N TYR A 350 5.04 0.97 13.81
CA TYR A 350 4.70 0.16 12.65
C TYR A 350 4.66 -1.34 12.99
N MET A 351 5.65 -1.83 13.75
CA MET A 351 5.65 -3.23 14.22
C MET A 351 4.48 -3.51 15.17
N GLU A 352 4.19 -2.60 16.09
CA GLU A 352 3.02 -2.73 16.97
C GLU A 352 1.72 -2.76 16.18
N PHE A 353 1.56 -1.89 15.18
CA PHE A 353 0.39 -1.86 14.32
C PHE A 353 0.16 -3.21 13.63
N LEU A 354 1.21 -3.79 13.04
CA LEU A 354 1.13 -5.09 12.35
C LEU A 354 0.84 -6.25 13.33
N GLU A 355 1.40 -6.18 14.53
CA GLU A 355 1.14 -7.17 15.59
C GLU A 355 -0.33 -7.16 15.97
N VAL A 356 -0.89 -5.98 16.28
CA VAL A 356 -2.29 -5.80 16.68
C VAL A 356 -3.27 -6.12 15.54
N LEU A 357 -2.92 -5.75 14.30
CA LEU A 357 -3.73 -6.07 13.12
C LEU A 357 -3.93 -7.58 12.92
N THR A 358 -2.95 -8.38 13.32
CA THR A 358 -2.90 -9.84 13.05
C THR A 358 -3.11 -10.68 14.32
N GLU A 359 -3.46 -10.04 15.43
CA GLU A 359 -3.67 -10.69 16.71
C GLU A 359 -4.92 -11.56 16.70
N GLY A 360 -4.83 -12.77 17.26
CA GLY A 360 -5.94 -13.73 17.29
C GLY A 360 -6.11 -14.56 16.01
N LEU A 361 -5.26 -14.35 15.00
CA LEU A 361 -5.26 -15.14 13.76
C LEU A 361 -4.16 -16.22 13.81
N ASN A 362 -4.51 -17.43 13.34
CA ASN A 362 -3.59 -18.56 13.39
C ASN A 362 -2.48 -18.46 12.32
N ARG A 363 -2.84 -18.61 11.04
CA ARG A 363 -1.90 -18.52 9.91
C ARG A 363 -2.21 -17.26 9.12
N VAL A 364 -1.24 -16.35 9.07
CA VAL A 364 -1.37 -15.09 8.34
C VAL A 364 -0.24 -14.99 7.32
N LEU A 365 -0.59 -14.59 6.09
CA LEU A 365 0.36 -14.20 5.08
C LEU A 365 0.14 -12.71 4.78
N LEU A 366 1.08 -11.88 5.23
CA LEU A 366 1.13 -10.47 4.89
C LEU A 366 1.74 -10.33 3.48
N VAL A 367 1.11 -9.52 2.64
CA VAL A 367 1.42 -9.40 1.21
C VAL A 367 1.62 -7.92 0.85
N ARG A 368 2.69 -7.58 0.15
CA ARG A 368 2.92 -6.22 -0.37
C ARG A 368 3.41 -6.29 -1.80
N GLY A 369 2.75 -5.59 -2.73
CA GLY A 369 3.23 -5.46 -4.10
C GLY A 369 4.43 -4.53 -4.25
N GLY A 370 5.24 -4.77 -5.27
CA GLY A 370 6.31 -3.87 -5.74
C GLY A 370 5.79 -2.68 -6.55
N GLY A 371 4.50 -2.66 -6.89
CA GLY A 371 3.81 -1.57 -7.61
C GLY A 371 3.88 -1.68 -9.12
N ARG A 372 4.46 -2.77 -9.66
CA ARG A 372 4.62 -3.03 -11.10
C ARG A 372 3.82 -4.23 -11.59
N GLU A 373 3.16 -4.94 -10.68
CA GLU A 373 2.45 -6.18 -10.97
C GLU A 373 1.14 -5.88 -11.71
N VAL A 374 1.07 -6.37 -12.94
CA VAL A 374 -0.16 -6.41 -13.73
C VAL A 374 -0.50 -7.88 -13.98
N ILE A 375 -1.63 -8.32 -13.45
CA ILE A 375 -2.09 -9.71 -13.57
C ILE A 375 -3.35 -9.69 -14.44
N THR A 376 -3.21 -10.19 -15.67
CA THR A 376 -4.28 -10.24 -16.67
C THR A 376 -4.73 -11.67 -16.98
N ILE A 377 -3.98 -12.67 -16.50
CA ILE A 377 -4.24 -14.10 -16.72
C ILE A 377 -4.00 -14.84 -15.40
N TYR A 378 -4.96 -15.70 -15.06
CA TYR A 378 -4.87 -16.63 -13.94
C TYR A 378 -4.85 -18.04 -14.56
N SER A 379 -3.73 -18.76 -14.39
CA SER A 379 -3.48 -20.05 -15.06
C SER A 379 -3.38 -21.24 -14.12
#